data_AF-A0A940Q0M1-F1
#
_entry.id   AF-A0A940Q0M1-F1
#
_cell.length_a   1.000
_cell.length_b   1.000
_cell.length_c   1.000
_cell.angle_alpha   90.00
_cell.angle_beta   90.00
_cell.angle_gamma   90.00
#
_symmetry.space_group_name_H-M   'P 1'
#
loop_
_entity.id
_entity.type
_entity.pdbx_description
1 polymer ?
#
loop_
_entity_poly.entity_id
_entity_poly.type
_entity_poly.pdbx_seq_one_letter_code
_entity_poly.pdbx_strand_id
1 'polypeptide(L)'
;MNNQYNKPKLTAIQLVSMMSKEKGITFKHMTRAQAVIFLEERNNFFRLASYRKNYDKQQSGAYVNKHYINLDFAYLVELSTLDMYLRNIIMQMCIDVEHCLKVNLLTDLSKNSSENGYSLVNEFLNAKSNNYIVKSVIKKSNSKYSGDLICKYFTYQYTPKNDSSNPNAYVFDCPAWVLVDTISFGDF
;
A
#
# COMPACT_ATOMS: atom_id res chain seq x y z
N MET A 1 -28.59 0.76 -15.87
CA MET A 1 -27.94 1.86 -16.63
C MET A 1 -26.46 1.56 -16.74
N ASN A 2 -25.87 1.64 -17.95
CA ASN A 2 -24.46 1.31 -18.17
C ASN A 2 -23.56 2.46 -17.69
N ASN A 3 -22.53 2.14 -16.88
CA ASN A 3 -21.61 3.11 -16.29
C ASN A 3 -20.84 3.93 -17.32
N GLN A 4 -20.63 3.40 -18.54
CA GLN A 4 -19.99 4.17 -19.61
C GLN A 4 -20.76 5.45 -19.97
N TYR A 5 -22.10 5.44 -19.88
CA TYR A 5 -22.93 6.60 -20.17
C TYR A 5 -23.10 7.52 -18.95
N ASN A 6 -23.17 6.94 -17.74
CA ASN A 6 -23.38 7.72 -16.51
C ASN A 6 -22.08 8.31 -15.93
N LYS A 7 -20.92 7.76 -16.28
CA LYS A 7 -19.59 8.19 -15.81
C LYS A 7 -18.60 8.16 -16.98
N PRO A 8 -18.77 9.02 -17.99
CA PRO A 8 -17.85 9.08 -19.12
C PRO A 8 -16.45 9.48 -18.64
N LYS A 9 -15.44 9.19 -19.47
CA LYS A 9 -14.08 9.69 -19.24
C LYS A 9 -14.11 11.22 -19.26
N LEU A 10 -13.58 11.85 -18.20
CA LEU A 10 -13.48 13.30 -18.08
C LEU A 10 -12.02 13.75 -18.21
N THR A 11 -11.80 14.87 -18.89
CA THR A 11 -10.51 15.58 -18.90
C THR A 11 -10.30 16.38 -17.62
N ALA A 12 -9.07 16.83 -17.33
CA ALA A 12 -8.79 17.67 -16.16
C ALA A 12 -9.63 18.97 -16.15
N ILE A 13 -9.80 19.60 -17.31
CA ILE A 13 -10.69 20.77 -17.49
C ILE A 13 -12.14 20.44 -17.10
N GLN A 14 -12.65 19.29 -17.57
CA GLN A 14 -14.00 18.85 -17.24
C GLN A 14 -14.14 18.51 -15.75
N LEU A 15 -13.12 17.90 -15.13
CA LEU A 15 -13.08 17.61 -13.70
C LEU A 15 -13.11 18.89 -12.85
N VAL A 16 -12.31 19.89 -13.19
CA VAL A 16 -12.30 21.21 -12.51
C VAL A 16 -13.66 21.90 -12.64
N SER A 17 -14.27 21.85 -13.82
CA SER A 17 -15.61 22.39 -14.05
C SER A 17 -16.67 21.67 -13.21
N MET A 18 -16.64 20.33 -13.19
CA MET A 18 -17.53 19.48 -12.39
C MET A 18 -17.38 19.75 -10.89
N MET A 19 -16.15 19.88 -10.39
CA MET A 19 -15.87 20.24 -8.99
C MET A 19 -16.51 21.58 -8.60
N SER A 20 -16.41 22.57 -9.48
CA SER A 20 -17.00 23.89 -9.22
C SER A 20 -18.53 23.84 -9.24
N LYS A 21 -19.12 23.26 -10.29
CA LYS A 21 -20.58 23.31 -10.51
C LYS A 21 -21.35 22.34 -9.61
N GLU A 22 -20.88 21.10 -9.48
CA GLU A 22 -21.61 20.05 -8.79
C GLU A 22 -21.27 19.95 -7.31
N LYS A 23 -20.06 20.37 -6.92
CA LYS A 23 -19.56 20.24 -5.54
C LYS A 23 -19.36 21.57 -4.84
N GLY A 24 -19.56 22.71 -5.51
CA GLY A 24 -19.42 24.03 -4.90
C GLY A 24 -17.98 24.36 -4.52
N ILE A 25 -16.98 23.68 -5.11
CA ILE A 25 -15.57 23.94 -4.82
C ILE A 25 -15.16 25.27 -5.45
N THR A 26 -14.53 26.11 -4.63
CA THR A 26 -14.06 27.44 -5.02
C THR A 26 -12.61 27.42 -5.51
N PHE A 27 -12.22 28.46 -6.25
CA PHE A 27 -10.92 28.63 -6.89
C PHE A 27 -10.37 30.03 -6.62
N LYS A 28 -10.42 30.45 -5.35
CA LYS A 28 -10.00 31.77 -4.87
C LYS A 28 -8.48 31.83 -4.69
N HIS A 29 -7.86 30.76 -4.20
CA HIS A 29 -6.44 30.72 -3.88
C HIS A 29 -5.59 29.99 -4.93
N MET A 30 -6.23 29.17 -5.76
CA MET A 30 -5.60 28.55 -6.93
C MET A 30 -6.52 28.72 -8.14
N THR A 31 -5.97 29.22 -9.25
CA THR A 31 -6.73 29.42 -10.48
C THR A 31 -7.17 28.10 -11.10
N ARG A 32 -8.24 28.13 -11.92
CA ARG A 32 -8.68 26.94 -12.65
C ARG A 32 -7.60 26.39 -13.59
N ALA A 33 -6.80 27.25 -14.21
CA ALA A 33 -5.69 26.81 -15.06
C ALA A 33 -4.62 26.05 -14.28
N GLN A 34 -4.22 26.57 -13.11
CA GLN A 34 -3.29 25.87 -12.21
C GLN A 34 -3.88 24.55 -11.70
N ALA A 35 -5.17 24.52 -11.38
CA ALA A 35 -5.84 23.30 -10.94
C ALA A 35 -5.89 22.21 -12.02
N VAL A 36 -6.03 22.59 -13.29
CA VAL A 36 -5.96 21.67 -14.43
C VAL A 36 -4.55 21.06 -14.52
N ILE A 37 -3.51 21.90 -14.54
CA ILE A 37 -2.11 21.46 -14.59
C ILE A 37 -1.81 20.51 -13.42
N PHE A 38 -2.28 20.84 -12.21
CA PHE A 38 -2.07 20.01 -11.03
C PHE A 38 -2.69 18.61 -11.18
N LEU A 39 -3.89 18.51 -11.74
CA LEU A 39 -4.56 17.22 -11.98
C LEU A 39 -3.95 16.41 -13.14
N GLU A 40 -3.26 17.06 -14.06
CA GLU A 40 -2.58 16.40 -15.19
C GLU A 40 -1.20 15.87 -14.80
N GLU A 41 -0.45 16.62 -13.98
CA GLU A 41 0.98 16.34 -13.76
C GLU A 41 1.31 15.83 -12.35
N ARG A 42 0.53 16.18 -11.33
CA ARG A 42 0.97 16.04 -9.93
C ARG A 42 0.15 15.06 -9.12
N ASN A 43 -1.17 15.00 -9.32
CA ASN A 43 -2.01 14.17 -8.47
C ASN A 43 -3.20 13.57 -9.22
N ASN A 44 -3.56 12.34 -8.85
CA ASN A 44 -4.78 11.71 -9.38
C ASN A 44 -6.02 12.34 -8.72
N PHE A 45 -7.03 12.63 -9.55
CA PHE A 45 -8.32 13.19 -9.12
C PHE A 45 -8.92 12.47 -7.90
N PHE A 46 -8.92 11.14 -7.84
CA PHE A 46 -9.55 10.42 -6.74
C PHE A 46 -8.83 10.62 -5.41
N ARG A 47 -7.50 10.71 -5.43
CA ARG A 47 -6.70 10.98 -4.23
C ARG A 47 -6.94 12.41 -3.75
N LEU A 48 -6.85 13.39 -4.64
CA LEU A 48 -7.13 14.79 -4.27
C LEU A 48 -8.56 14.95 -3.76
N ALA A 49 -9.51 14.34 -4.46
CA ALA A 49 -10.90 14.50 -4.13
C ALA A 49 -11.28 13.72 -2.86
N SER A 50 -10.49 12.77 -2.34
CA SER A 50 -10.85 12.12 -1.05
C SER A 50 -10.79 13.07 0.14
N TYR A 51 -9.92 14.10 0.10
CA TYR A 51 -9.78 15.08 1.19
C TYR A 51 -11.02 15.97 1.35
N ARG A 52 -11.92 16.02 0.35
CA ARG A 52 -13.21 16.73 0.45
C ARG A 52 -14.10 16.17 1.58
N LYS A 53 -13.89 14.92 1.99
CA LYS A 53 -14.64 14.29 3.10
C LYS A 53 -14.38 14.95 4.45
N ASN A 54 -13.31 15.74 4.56
CA ASN A 54 -12.96 16.50 5.75
C ASN A 54 -13.77 17.82 5.86
N TYR A 55 -14.66 18.09 4.91
CA TYR A 55 -15.46 19.30 4.86
C TYR A 55 -16.94 18.95 4.91
N ASP A 56 -17.68 19.76 5.67
CA ASP A 56 -19.13 19.66 5.75
C ASP A 56 -19.78 20.07 4.44
N LYS A 57 -20.97 19.52 4.22
CA LYS A 57 -21.84 19.91 3.10
C LYS A 57 -22.96 20.81 3.60
N GLN A 58 -23.49 21.62 2.70
CA GLN A 58 -24.65 22.47 2.99
C GLN A 58 -25.81 21.62 3.51
N GLN A 59 -26.37 22.00 4.65
CA GLN A 59 -27.49 21.31 5.29
C GLN A 59 -28.87 21.91 4.95
N SER A 60 -28.90 23.05 4.27
CA SER A 60 -30.12 23.76 3.89
C SER A 60 -29.93 24.49 2.55
N GLY A 61 -31.03 24.80 1.86
CA GLY A 61 -31.04 25.55 0.60
C GLY A 61 -30.96 24.69 -0.67
N ALA A 62 -30.80 25.36 -1.82
CA ALA A 62 -30.90 24.75 -3.15
C ALA A 62 -29.83 23.66 -3.44
N TYR A 63 -28.71 23.67 -2.70
CA TYR A 63 -27.61 22.71 -2.88
C TYR A 63 -27.39 21.80 -1.66
N VAL A 64 -28.44 21.57 -0.87
CA VAL A 64 -28.42 20.66 0.29
C VAL A 64 -27.79 19.31 -0.06
N ASN A 65 -26.84 18.87 0.77
CA ASN A 65 -26.04 17.64 0.62
C ASN A 65 -25.22 17.51 -0.68
N LYS A 66 -25.13 18.56 -1.51
CA LYS A 66 -24.39 18.56 -2.78
C LYS A 66 -23.11 19.40 -2.71
N HIS A 67 -23.21 20.64 -2.22
CA HIS A 67 -22.08 21.57 -2.17
C HIS A 67 -21.36 21.52 -0.82
N TYR A 68 -20.03 21.61 -0.86
CA TYR A 68 -19.21 21.73 0.34
C TYR A 68 -19.21 23.17 0.86
N ILE A 69 -19.09 23.31 2.19
CA ILE A 69 -18.99 24.61 2.86
C ILE A 69 -17.52 25.00 2.94
N ASN A 70 -17.18 26.22 2.49
CA ASN A 70 -15.83 26.81 2.58
C ASN A 70 -14.69 25.96 2.00
N LEU A 71 -14.99 25.13 0.99
CA LEU A 71 -13.99 24.31 0.32
C LEU A 71 -13.40 25.04 -0.90
N ASP A 72 -12.10 25.33 -0.83
CA ASP A 72 -11.29 25.80 -1.96
C ASP A 72 -10.42 24.68 -2.52
N PHE A 73 -10.17 24.68 -3.83
CA PHE A 73 -9.29 23.71 -4.46
C PHE A 73 -7.87 23.74 -3.89
N ALA A 74 -7.35 24.93 -3.53
CA ALA A 74 -6.02 25.06 -2.95
C ALA A 74 -5.88 24.30 -1.61
N TYR A 75 -6.95 24.22 -0.82
CA TYR A 75 -6.93 23.50 0.45
C TYR A 75 -6.83 21.99 0.25
N LEU A 76 -7.45 21.46 -0.81
CA LEU A 76 -7.29 20.05 -1.18
C LEU A 76 -5.84 19.76 -1.59
N VAL A 77 -5.22 20.67 -2.35
CA VAL A 77 -3.81 20.56 -2.75
C VAL A 77 -2.89 20.56 -1.52
N GLU A 78 -3.11 21.48 -0.59
CA GLU A 78 -2.34 21.58 0.64
C GLU A 78 -2.45 20.32 1.49
N LEU A 79 -3.67 19.83 1.73
CA LEU A 79 -3.90 18.58 2.46
C LEU A 79 -3.23 17.37 1.77
N SER A 80 -3.26 17.31 0.44
CA SER A 80 -2.59 16.24 -0.30
C SER A 80 -1.07 16.30 -0.17
N THR A 81 -0.52 17.50 -0.06
CA THR A 81 0.91 17.76 0.09
C THR A 81 1.39 17.42 1.49
N LEU A 82 0.63 17.83 2.52
CA LEU A 82 0.89 17.46 3.91
C LEU A 82 0.80 15.94 4.12
N ASP A 83 -0.20 15.26 3.55
CA ASP A 83 -0.32 13.80 3.59
C ASP A 83 0.89 13.12 2.95
N MET A 84 1.41 13.65 1.84
CA MET A 84 2.63 13.14 1.22
C MET A 84 3.85 13.29 2.15
N TYR A 85 4.07 14.48 2.72
CA TYR A 85 5.21 14.69 3.62
C TYR A 85 5.12 13.81 4.86
N LEU A 86 3.94 13.72 5.48
CA LEU A 86 3.72 12.87 6.64
C LEU A 86 4.01 11.40 6.33
N ARG A 87 3.52 10.89 5.19
CA ARG A 87 3.82 9.52 4.76
C ARG A 87 5.31 9.29 4.54
N ASN A 88 6.02 10.26 3.97
CA ASN A 88 7.45 10.13 3.76
C ASN A 88 8.21 10.05 5.09
N ILE A 89 7.84 10.88 6.08
CA ILE A 89 8.45 10.85 7.41
C ILE A 89 8.17 9.51 8.11
N ILE A 90 6.91 9.08 8.12
CA ILE A 90 6.51 7.81 8.74
C ILE A 90 7.21 6.63 8.04
N MET A 91 7.31 6.65 6.71
CA MET A 91 7.98 5.59 5.96
C MET A 91 9.45 5.47 6.34
N GLN A 92 10.17 6.58 6.47
CA GLN A 92 11.58 6.56 6.91
C GLN A 92 11.69 5.96 8.33
N MET A 93 10.83 6.40 9.25
CA MET A 93 10.81 5.84 10.61
C MET A 93 10.51 4.34 10.60
N CYS A 94 9.56 3.87 9.78
CA CYS A 94 9.25 2.45 9.66
C CYS A 94 10.45 1.65 9.13
N ILE A 95 11.18 2.16 8.14
CA ILE A 95 12.38 1.52 7.60
C ILE A 95 13.47 1.42 8.67
N ASP A 96 13.69 2.48 9.44
CA ASP A 96 14.70 2.49 10.51
C ASP A 96 14.34 1.51 11.64
N VAL A 97 13.08 1.49 12.05
CA VAL A 97 12.58 0.54 13.06
C VAL A 97 12.66 -0.90 12.53
N GLU A 98 12.38 -1.11 11.25
CA GLU A 98 12.53 -2.42 10.58
C GLU A 98 13.96 -2.90 10.66
N HIS A 99 14.88 -2.07 10.22
CA HIS A 99 16.29 -2.39 10.25
C HIS A 99 16.76 -2.71 11.67
N CYS A 100 16.41 -1.88 12.66
CA CYS A 100 16.79 -2.08 14.06
C CYS A 100 16.27 -3.42 14.62
N LEU A 101 14.99 -3.73 14.39
CA LEU A 101 14.40 -4.98 14.85
C LEU A 101 15.00 -6.21 14.17
N LYS A 102 15.28 -6.13 12.87
CA LYS A 102 15.95 -7.21 12.13
C LYS A 102 17.35 -7.48 12.67
N VAL A 103 18.15 -6.43 12.89
CA VAL A 103 19.50 -6.55 13.45
C VAL A 103 19.47 -7.14 14.86
N ASN A 104 18.55 -6.69 15.71
CA ASN A 104 18.41 -7.22 17.08
C ASN A 104 18.03 -8.70 17.07
N LEU A 105 17.02 -9.08 16.27
CA LEU A 105 16.60 -10.48 16.13
C LEU A 105 17.75 -11.38 15.67
N LEU A 106 18.49 -10.97 14.64
CA LEU A 106 19.63 -11.75 14.12
C LEU A 106 20.77 -11.82 15.14
N THR A 107 21.00 -10.74 15.89
CA THR A 107 22.00 -10.72 16.97
C THR A 107 21.64 -11.73 18.06
N ASP A 108 20.40 -11.76 18.50
CA ASP A 108 19.93 -12.67 19.54
C ASP A 108 19.99 -14.13 19.08
N LEU A 109 19.59 -14.41 17.83
CA LEU A 109 19.73 -15.73 17.22
C LEU A 109 21.20 -16.17 17.11
N SER A 110 22.09 -15.27 16.69
CA SER A 110 23.52 -15.59 16.53
C SER A 110 24.22 -15.89 17.85
N LYS A 111 23.76 -15.29 18.96
CA LYS A 111 24.32 -15.50 20.30
C LYS A 111 23.75 -16.74 21.00
N ASN A 112 22.62 -17.26 20.52
CA ASN A 112 22.01 -18.44 21.10
C ASN A 112 22.63 -19.73 20.55
N SER A 113 23.54 -20.34 21.32
CA SER A 113 24.20 -21.59 20.93
C SER A 113 23.27 -22.80 20.81
N SER A 114 22.04 -22.72 21.33
CA SER A 114 21.04 -23.79 21.24
C SER A 114 20.19 -23.73 19.97
N GLU A 115 20.27 -22.63 19.21
CA GLU A 115 19.48 -22.42 18.00
C GLU A 115 20.34 -22.54 16.75
N ASN A 116 19.87 -23.29 15.76
CA ASN A 116 20.56 -23.43 14.48
C ASN A 116 20.09 -22.39 13.43
N GLY A 117 19.03 -21.64 13.72
CA GLY A 117 18.44 -20.65 12.81
C GLY A 117 17.60 -21.21 11.64
N TYR A 118 17.53 -22.53 11.47
CA TYR A 118 16.73 -23.21 10.44
C TYR A 118 15.45 -23.83 11.02
N SER A 119 15.53 -24.45 12.20
CA SER A 119 14.38 -25.07 12.87
C SER A 119 13.27 -24.04 13.14
N LEU A 120 13.66 -22.86 13.66
CA LEU A 120 12.75 -21.75 13.90
C LEU A 120 12.04 -21.26 12.62
N VAL A 121 12.78 -21.11 11.52
CA VAL A 121 12.22 -20.69 10.23
C VAL A 121 11.24 -21.72 9.71
N ASN A 122 11.59 -23.01 9.80
CA ASN A 122 10.71 -24.09 9.39
C ASN A 122 9.44 -24.15 10.23
N GLU A 123 9.52 -24.01 11.55
CA GLU A 123 8.35 -23.95 12.42
C GLU A 123 7.47 -22.74 12.07
N PHE A 124 8.06 -21.57 11.91
CA PHE A 124 7.36 -20.34 11.58
C PHE A 124 6.63 -20.40 10.24
N LEU A 125 7.28 -20.90 9.18
CA LEU A 125 6.70 -20.94 7.83
C LEU A 125 5.68 -22.07 7.65
N ASN A 126 5.83 -23.18 8.38
CA ASN A 126 4.88 -24.29 8.34
C ASN A 126 3.65 -24.09 9.24
N ALA A 127 3.67 -23.10 10.13
CA ALA A 127 2.50 -22.74 10.92
C ALA A 127 1.32 -22.36 10.01
N LYS A 128 0.15 -23.00 10.22
CA LYS A 128 -1.04 -22.77 9.37
C LYS A 128 -1.48 -21.31 9.32
N SER A 129 -1.26 -20.57 10.40
CA SER A 129 -1.50 -19.12 10.48
C SER A 129 -0.66 -18.34 9.48
N ASN A 130 0.54 -18.79 9.15
CA ASN A 130 1.55 -18.04 8.40
C ASN A 130 1.60 -18.40 6.91
N ASN A 131 0.66 -19.22 6.42
CA ASN A 131 0.55 -19.59 5.01
C ASN A 131 0.43 -18.38 4.06
N TYR A 132 -0.08 -17.24 4.53
CA TYR A 132 -0.15 -16.02 3.74
C TYR A 132 1.23 -15.39 3.48
N ILE A 133 2.17 -15.54 4.43
CA ILE A 133 3.57 -15.10 4.32
C ILE A 133 4.28 -15.91 3.24
N VAL A 134 4.12 -17.24 3.26
CA VAL A 134 4.70 -18.11 2.22
C VAL A 134 4.20 -17.70 0.84
N LYS A 135 2.89 -17.43 0.70
CA LYS A 135 2.31 -16.93 -0.56
C LYS A 135 2.83 -15.55 -0.95
N SER A 136 3.08 -14.65 0.00
CA SER A 136 3.61 -13.30 -0.30
C SER A 136 5.05 -13.39 -0.77
N VAL A 137 5.89 -14.20 -0.13
CA VAL A 137 7.28 -14.44 -0.52
C VAL A 137 7.35 -15.08 -1.90
N ILE A 138 6.55 -16.11 -2.19
CA ILE A 138 6.55 -16.76 -3.50
C ILE A 138 6.13 -15.79 -4.61
N LYS A 139 5.19 -14.86 -4.37
CA LYS A 139 4.84 -13.84 -5.37
C LYS A 139 6.02 -12.92 -5.71
N LYS A 140 6.97 -12.75 -4.78
CA LYS A 140 8.19 -11.96 -4.97
C LYS A 140 9.30 -12.75 -5.66
N SER A 141 9.12 -14.04 -6.00
CA SER A 141 10.14 -14.84 -6.68
C SER A 141 10.51 -14.31 -8.07
N ASN A 142 9.59 -13.60 -8.73
CA ASN A 142 9.86 -12.93 -10.01
C ASN A 142 10.43 -11.51 -9.87
N SER A 143 10.77 -11.08 -8.63
CA SER A 143 11.35 -9.76 -8.41
C SER A 143 12.81 -9.72 -8.85
N LYS A 144 13.24 -8.59 -9.42
CA LYS A 144 14.63 -8.41 -9.88
C LYS A 144 15.68 -8.46 -8.76
N TYR A 145 15.29 -8.14 -7.53
CA TYR A 145 16.23 -7.98 -6.42
C TYR A 145 16.23 -9.15 -5.45
N SER A 146 15.07 -9.78 -5.20
CA SER A 146 14.94 -10.86 -4.22
C SER A 146 14.61 -12.20 -4.86
N GLY A 147 14.36 -12.23 -6.18
CA GLY A 147 13.91 -13.42 -6.89
C GLY A 147 14.90 -14.57 -6.80
N ASP A 148 16.17 -14.32 -7.12
CA ASP A 148 17.22 -15.33 -7.06
C ASP A 148 17.42 -15.90 -5.65
N LEU A 149 17.33 -15.03 -4.64
CA LEU A 149 17.43 -15.42 -3.24
C LEU A 149 16.24 -16.31 -2.83
N ILE A 150 15.02 -15.92 -3.20
CA ILE A 150 13.81 -16.69 -2.90
C ILE A 150 13.86 -18.05 -3.62
N CYS A 151 14.20 -18.08 -4.91
CA CYS A 151 14.29 -19.31 -5.68
C CYS A 151 15.34 -20.29 -5.13
N LYS A 152 16.42 -19.78 -4.51
CA LYS A 152 17.45 -20.61 -3.90
C LYS A 152 17.02 -21.24 -2.58
N TYR A 153 16.35 -20.48 -1.72
CA TYR A 153 16.09 -20.89 -0.33
C TYR A 153 14.65 -21.34 -0.06
N PHE A 154 13.71 -21.07 -0.98
CA PHE A 154 12.31 -21.50 -0.92
C PHE A 154 12.06 -22.51 -2.05
N THR A 155 12.42 -23.78 -1.82
CA THR A 155 12.25 -24.82 -2.83
C THR A 155 10.83 -25.37 -2.80
N TYR A 156 10.16 -25.36 -3.96
CA TYR A 156 8.89 -26.03 -4.13
C TYR A 156 9.12 -27.51 -4.44
N GLN A 157 8.65 -28.42 -3.58
CA GLN A 157 8.50 -29.82 -3.97
C GLN A 157 7.03 -30.08 -4.32
N TYR A 158 6.78 -30.50 -5.56
CA TYR A 158 5.49 -31.00 -5.97
C TYR A 158 5.31 -32.40 -5.35
N THR A 159 4.50 -32.52 -4.31
CA THR A 159 4.00 -33.81 -3.86
C THR A 159 2.87 -34.25 -4.80
N PRO A 160 2.97 -35.41 -5.50
CA PRO A 160 1.88 -35.91 -6.33
C PRO A 160 0.63 -36.12 -5.49
N LYS A 161 -0.53 -35.71 -6.04
CA LYS A 161 -1.87 -35.87 -5.47
C LYS A 161 -2.12 -37.32 -5.05
N ASN A 162 -1.94 -37.64 -3.77
CA ASN A 162 -2.53 -38.83 -3.16
C ASN A 162 -3.00 -38.60 -1.72
N ASP A 163 -2.92 -37.38 -1.19
CA ASP A 163 -3.47 -37.05 0.11
C ASP A 163 -4.25 -35.74 0.03
N SER A 164 -5.56 -35.82 0.19
CA SER A 164 -6.52 -34.71 0.01
C SER A 164 -6.47 -33.67 1.13
N SER A 165 -5.37 -33.63 1.90
CA SER A 165 -5.25 -32.82 3.10
C SER A 165 -4.29 -31.62 2.97
N ASN A 166 -3.39 -31.57 1.97
CA ASN A 166 -2.64 -30.34 1.63
C ASN A 166 -1.87 -30.49 0.30
N PRO A 167 -2.17 -29.76 -0.79
CA PRO A 167 -1.55 -30.03 -2.09
C PRO A 167 -0.09 -29.54 -2.25
N ASN A 168 0.43 -28.74 -1.31
CA ASN A 168 1.73 -28.08 -1.45
C ASN A 168 2.52 -28.19 -0.13
N ALA A 169 3.29 -29.26 0.06
CA ALA A 169 4.28 -29.32 1.13
C ALA A 169 5.50 -28.48 0.71
N TYR A 170 5.63 -27.28 1.27
CA TYR A 170 6.82 -26.46 1.05
C TYR A 170 7.96 -27.01 1.89
N VAL A 171 9.13 -27.20 1.26
CA VAL A 171 10.36 -27.51 1.98
C VAL A 171 11.18 -26.24 2.00
N PHE A 172 11.34 -25.65 3.19
CA PHE A 172 12.14 -24.44 3.37
C PHE A 172 13.54 -24.85 3.81
N ASP A 173 14.53 -24.55 2.97
CA ASP A 173 15.95 -24.62 3.32
C ASP A 173 16.44 -23.19 3.50
N CYS A 174 15.82 -22.46 4.41
CA CYS A 174 15.99 -21.02 4.54
C CYS A 174 16.58 -20.68 5.92
N PRO A 175 17.80 -20.12 6.00
CA PRO A 175 18.33 -19.64 7.27
C PRO A 175 17.60 -18.37 7.72
N ALA A 176 17.55 -18.14 9.04
CA ALA A 176 16.86 -16.99 9.63
C ALA A 176 17.24 -15.63 9.02
N TRP A 177 18.52 -15.40 8.71
CA TRP A 177 18.95 -14.13 8.09
C TRP A 177 18.38 -13.94 6.68
N VAL A 178 18.24 -15.01 5.88
CA VAL A 178 17.61 -14.92 4.56
C VAL A 178 16.12 -14.66 4.72
N LEU A 179 15.46 -15.36 5.65
CA LEU A 179 14.04 -15.14 5.89
C LEU A 179 13.79 -13.67 6.26
N VAL A 180 14.55 -13.16 7.24
CA VAL A 180 14.45 -11.78 7.73
C VAL A 180 14.64 -10.75 6.62
N ASP A 181 15.53 -10.98 5.66
CA ASP A 181 15.74 -10.09 4.52
C ASP A 181 14.66 -10.23 3.43
N THR A 182 14.02 -11.40 3.30
CA THR A 182 12.95 -11.65 2.32
C THR A 182 11.57 -11.15 2.76
N ILE A 183 11.34 -11.02 4.06
CA ILE A 183 10.10 -10.49 4.62
C ILE A 183 10.24 -9.00 4.95
N SER A 184 9.15 -8.25 4.81
CA SER A 184 9.05 -6.84 5.20
C SER A 184 8.04 -6.66 6.33
N PHE A 185 8.08 -5.54 7.05
CA PHE A 185 7.13 -5.26 8.14
C PHE A 185 5.65 -5.33 7.77
N GLY A 186 5.30 -5.16 6.50
CA GLY A 186 3.91 -5.32 6.04
C GLY A 186 3.49 -6.77 5.75
N ASP A 187 4.40 -7.73 5.85
CA ASP A 187 4.15 -9.14 5.52
C ASP A 187 3.68 -9.99 6.70
N PHE A 188 3.67 -9.48 7.95
CA PHE A 188 3.24 -10.21 9.15
C PHE A 188 2.21 -9.44 9.98
#